data_AF-A0A1D1V9U7-F1
#
_entry.id   AF-A0A1D1V9U7-F1
#
_cell.length_a   1.000
_cell.length_b   1.000
_cell.length_c   1.000
_cell.angle_alpha   90.00
_cell.angle_beta   90.00
_cell.angle_gamma   90.00
#
_symmetry.space_group_name_H-M   'P 1'
#
loop_
_entity.id
_entity.type
_entity.pdbx_description
1 polymer ?
#
loop_
_entity_poly.entity_id
_entity_poly.type
_entity_poly.pdbx_seq_one_letter_code
_entity_poly.pdbx_strand_id
1 'polypeptide(L)'
;MGVHSCGCCSLKAGCRIGAIWTMIEAIFGIALLIASGLLGHGNIIAIAAACYFVVVFCAAWVLLSGIFREQTGILWGWIVVYTIFLLIRIVFLGFLVSAYAQFNYNKPISFEIVYLSDGTALSQRPLSVEEYLPVLLGTICTIGASIVISAWILVGVVYLAVHIRRNLWKRARLEDDCIQYS
;
A
#
# COMPACT_ATOMS: atom_id res chain seq x y z
N MET A 1 10.62 -2.59 -38.36
CA MET A 1 11.30 -2.70 -37.05
C MET A 1 10.87 -1.50 -36.22
N GLY A 2 10.03 -1.71 -35.21
CA GLY A 2 9.41 -0.62 -34.45
C GLY A 2 10.44 0.09 -33.57
N VAL A 3 10.61 1.40 -33.78
CA VAL A 3 11.39 2.27 -32.91
C VAL A 3 10.72 2.27 -31.54
N HIS A 4 11.24 1.47 -30.61
CA HIS A 4 10.82 1.51 -29.22
C HIS A 4 11.19 2.88 -28.66
N SER A 5 10.19 3.73 -28.43
CA SER A 5 10.40 5.01 -27.75
C SER A 5 11.04 4.73 -26.39
N CYS A 6 12.26 5.20 -26.14
CA CYS A 6 13.01 4.98 -24.90
C CYS A 6 12.18 5.30 -23.64
N GLY A 7 11.22 6.23 -23.74
CA GLY A 7 10.29 6.56 -22.67
C GLY A 7 9.36 5.42 -22.25
N CYS A 8 8.91 4.57 -23.18
CA CYS A 8 8.04 3.43 -22.86
C CYS A 8 8.79 2.26 -22.25
N CYS A 9 10.07 2.09 -22.61
CA CYS A 9 10.95 1.12 -21.95
C CYS A 9 11.25 1.55 -20.52
N SER A 10 11.53 2.85 -20.30
CA SER A 10 11.73 3.43 -18.97
C SER A 10 10.49 3.31 -18.08
N LEU A 11 9.30 3.61 -18.62
CA LEU A 11 8.05 3.51 -17.87
C LEU A 11 7.69 2.05 -17.51
N LYS A 12 7.88 1.09 -18.43
CA LYS A 12 7.69 -0.33 -18.13
C LYS A 12 8.64 -0.81 -17.04
N ALA A 13 9.90 -0.38 -17.08
CA ALA A 13 10.87 -0.68 -16.03
C ALA A 13 10.43 -0.09 -14.67
N GLY A 14 9.97 1.17 -14.65
CA GLY A 14 9.43 1.81 -13.45
C GLY A 14 8.22 1.07 -12.86
N CYS A 15 7.26 0.67 -13.69
CA CYS A 15 6.09 -0.08 -13.24
C CYS A 15 6.45 -1.48 -12.72
N ARG A 16 7.48 -2.14 -13.31
CA ARG A 16 8.00 -3.42 -12.81
C ARG A 16 8.69 -3.26 -11.46
N ILE A 17 9.50 -2.21 -11.29
CA ILE A 17 10.15 -1.91 -10.01
C ILE A 17 9.08 -1.62 -8.94
N GLY A 18 8.04 -0.86 -9.27
CA GLY A 18 6.90 -0.62 -8.37
C GLY A 18 6.18 -1.91 -7.98
N ALA A 19 5.97 -2.84 -8.93
CA ALA A 19 5.37 -4.15 -8.64
C ALA A 19 6.27 -5.00 -7.72
N ILE A 20 7.58 -5.03 -7.97
CA ILE A 20 8.55 -5.74 -7.12
C ILE A 20 8.56 -5.14 -5.72
N TRP A 21 8.54 -3.81 -5.59
CA TRP A 21 8.44 -3.14 -4.31
C TRP A 21 7.20 -3.56 -3.52
N THR A 22 6.04 -3.61 -4.18
CA THR A 22 4.79 -4.07 -3.53
C THR A 22 4.83 -5.54 -3.10
N MET A 23 5.58 -6.40 -3.82
CA MET A 23 5.82 -7.79 -3.36
C MET A 23 6.69 -7.82 -2.11
N ILE A 24 7.76 -7.02 -2.09
CA ILE A 24 8.67 -6.93 -0.95
C ILE A 24 7.94 -6.42 0.29
N GLU A 25 7.12 -5.36 0.16
CA GLU A 25 6.27 -4.83 1.23
C GLU A 25 5.34 -5.93 1.80
N ALA A 26 4.72 -6.73 0.93
CA ALA A 26 3.87 -7.82 1.35
C ALA A 26 4.63 -8.93 2.10
N ILE A 27 5.82 -9.31 1.63
CA ILE A 27 6.65 -10.33 2.28
C ILE A 27 7.08 -9.86 3.68
N PHE A 28 7.55 -8.62 3.81
CA PHE A 28 7.91 -8.06 5.11
C PHE A 28 6.70 -7.98 6.04
N GLY A 29 5.53 -7.58 5.53
CA GLY A 29 4.27 -7.58 6.29
C GLY A 29 3.89 -8.96 6.85
N ILE A 30 4.00 -10.01 6.03
CA ILE A 30 3.75 -11.40 6.45
C ILE A 30 4.76 -11.83 7.53
N ALA A 31 6.06 -11.57 7.32
CA ALA A 31 7.10 -11.96 8.27
C ALA A 31 6.92 -11.27 9.64
N LEU A 32 6.54 -9.98 9.64
CA LEU A 32 6.31 -9.21 10.86
C LEU A 32 5.08 -9.69 11.63
N LEU A 33 4.04 -10.14 10.92
CA LEU A 33 2.85 -10.75 11.52
C LEU A 33 3.11 -12.13 12.12
N ILE A 34 3.91 -12.97 11.46
CA ILE A 34 4.34 -14.26 12.00
C ILE A 34 5.14 -14.05 13.29
N ALA A 35 6.06 -13.09 13.29
CA ALA A 35 6.82 -12.72 14.49
C ALA A 35 5.91 -12.20 15.62
N SER A 36 4.91 -11.37 15.31
CA SER A 36 3.94 -10.85 16.29
C SER A 36 3.00 -11.94 16.84
N GLY A 37 2.60 -12.92 16.01
CA GLY A 37 1.80 -14.07 16.42
C GLY A 37 2.56 -15.01 17.38
N LEU A 38 3.87 -15.20 17.16
CA LEU A 38 4.74 -15.95 18.09
C LEU A 38 4.90 -15.26 19.45
N LEU A 39 4.68 -13.94 19.52
CA LEU A 39 4.72 -13.13 20.74
C LEU A 39 3.35 -13.04 21.46
N GLY A 40 2.34 -13.80 21.01
CA GLY A 40 1.06 -13.95 21.72
C GLY A 40 0.04 -12.83 21.51
N HIS A 41 0.22 -11.98 20.49
CA HIS A 41 -0.79 -10.96 20.13
C HIS A 41 -1.96 -11.62 19.37
N GLY A 42 -3.20 -11.18 19.64
CA GLY A 42 -4.44 -11.88 19.27
C GLY A 42 -4.52 -12.44 17.85
N ASN A 43 -4.74 -13.76 17.76
CA ASN A 43 -4.68 -14.56 16.52
C ASN A 43 -5.58 -14.07 15.39
N ILE A 44 -6.76 -13.49 15.69
CA ILE A 44 -7.73 -13.11 14.66
C ILE A 44 -7.23 -11.92 13.82
N ILE A 45 -6.61 -10.93 14.47
CA ILE A 45 -6.05 -9.75 13.78
C ILE A 45 -4.84 -10.16 12.94
N ALA A 46 -4.02 -11.08 13.46
CA ALA A 46 -2.87 -11.62 12.73
C ALA A 46 -3.28 -12.40 11.47
N ILE A 47 -4.32 -13.24 11.56
CA ILE A 47 -4.87 -13.98 10.41
C ILE A 47 -5.45 -13.01 9.37
N ALA A 48 -6.26 -12.03 9.79
CA ALA A 48 -6.84 -11.06 8.88
C ALA A 48 -5.76 -10.24 8.15
N ALA A 49 -4.72 -9.82 8.87
CA ALA A 49 -3.60 -9.08 8.30
C ALA A 49 -2.74 -9.96 7.37
N ALA A 50 -2.57 -11.26 7.67
CA ALA A 50 -1.86 -12.19 6.79
C ALA A 50 -2.63 -12.41 5.48
N CYS A 51 -3.94 -12.61 5.55
CA CYS A 51 -4.80 -12.70 4.36
C CYS A 51 -4.71 -11.42 3.51
N TYR A 52 -4.68 -10.25 4.15
CA TYR A 52 -4.49 -8.98 3.45
C TYR A 52 -3.16 -8.93 2.68
N PHE A 53 -2.03 -9.27 3.30
CA PHE A 53 -0.74 -9.23 2.61
C PHE A 53 -0.60 -10.28 1.51
N VAL A 54 -1.25 -11.45 1.65
CA VAL A 54 -1.33 -12.44 0.57
C VAL A 54 -2.09 -11.88 -0.64
N VAL A 55 -3.21 -11.18 -0.41
CA VAL A 55 -3.96 -10.53 -1.49
C VAL A 55 -3.11 -9.45 -2.18
N VAL A 56 -2.36 -8.66 -1.42
CA VAL A 56 -1.43 -7.65 -1.98
C VAL A 56 -0.35 -8.30 -2.84
N PHE A 57 0.22 -9.43 -2.38
CA PHE A 57 1.21 -10.19 -3.15
C PHE A 57 0.62 -10.72 -4.46
N CYS A 58 -0.57 -11.31 -4.42
CA CYS A 58 -1.28 -11.77 -5.61
C CYS A 58 -1.58 -10.60 -6.57
N ALA A 59 -1.99 -9.45 -6.05
CA ALA A 59 -2.23 -8.26 -6.88
C ALA A 59 -0.95 -7.76 -7.56
N ALA A 60 0.19 -7.74 -6.86
CA ALA A 60 1.48 -7.40 -7.44
C ALA A 60 1.91 -8.39 -8.53
N TRP A 61 1.63 -9.70 -8.34
CA TRP A 61 1.90 -10.73 -9.33
C TRP A 61 1.04 -10.58 -10.60
N VAL A 62 -0.24 -10.27 -10.43
CA VAL A 62 -1.16 -9.97 -11.54
C VAL A 62 -0.69 -8.75 -12.32
N LEU A 63 -0.21 -7.70 -11.65
CA LEU A 63 0.36 -6.53 -12.31
C LEU A 63 1.59 -6.89 -13.16
N LEU A 64 2.55 -7.62 -12.59
CA LEU A 64 3.73 -8.09 -13.31
C LEU A 64 3.36 -8.91 -14.54
N SER A 65 2.43 -9.86 -14.37
CA SER A 65 1.92 -10.69 -15.47
C SER A 65 1.25 -9.85 -16.56
N GLY A 66 0.44 -8.86 -16.18
CA GLY A 66 -0.22 -7.93 -17.10
C GLY A 66 0.77 -7.06 -17.90
N ILE A 67 1.85 -6.60 -17.25
CA ILE A 67 2.92 -5.82 -17.90
C ILE A 67 3.70 -6.69 -18.89
N PHE A 68 4.04 -7.93 -18.51
CA PHE A 68 4.80 -8.85 -19.38
C PHE A 68 4.00 -9.32 -20.60
N ARG A 69 2.71 -9.63 -20.41
CA ARG A 69 1.84 -10.11 -21.49
C ARG A 69 1.20 -8.99 -22.31
N GLU A 70 1.46 -7.73 -21.96
CA GLU A 70 0.85 -6.53 -22.57
C GLU A 70 -0.69 -6.59 -22.64
N GLN A 71 -1.32 -7.32 -21.71
CA GLN A 71 -2.76 -7.53 -21.70
C GLN A 71 -3.45 -6.36 -21.00
N THR A 72 -3.99 -5.44 -21.80
CA THR A 72 -4.66 -4.23 -21.30
C THR A 72 -5.84 -4.55 -20.38
N GLY A 73 -6.60 -5.63 -20.64
CA GLY A 73 -7.72 -6.06 -19.78
C GLY A 73 -7.28 -6.39 -18.34
N ILE A 74 -6.15 -7.10 -18.18
CA ILE A 74 -5.59 -7.41 -16.86
C ILE A 74 -5.14 -6.12 -16.15
N LEU A 75 -4.50 -5.21 -16.88
CA LEU A 75 -4.04 -3.93 -16.31
C LEU A 75 -5.21 -3.06 -15.84
N TRP A 76 -6.30 -2.99 -16.60
CA TRP A 76 -7.51 -2.26 -16.19
C TRP A 76 -8.21 -2.91 -14.99
N GLY A 77 -8.34 -4.24 -14.97
CA GLY A 77 -8.85 -4.96 -13.82
C GLY A 77 -8.01 -4.71 -12.56
N TRP A 78 -6.69 -4.72 -12.70
CA TRP A 78 -5.76 -4.38 -11.62
C TRP A 78 -5.94 -2.93 -11.15
N ILE A 79 -6.04 -1.95 -12.04
CA ILE A 79 -6.27 -0.53 -11.70
C ILE A 79 -7.52 -0.37 -10.83
N VAL A 80 -8.62 -1.04 -11.18
CA VAL A 80 -9.88 -0.96 -10.41
C VAL A 80 -9.68 -1.53 -9.00
N VAL A 81 -9.17 -2.76 -8.89
CA VAL A 81 -8.93 -3.42 -7.60
C VAL A 81 -7.96 -2.61 -6.73
N TYR A 82 -6.88 -2.11 -7.32
CA TYR A 82 -5.86 -1.34 -6.61
C TYR A 82 -6.36 0.04 -6.17
N THR A 83 -7.30 0.64 -6.92
CA THR A 83 -7.95 1.89 -6.53
C THR A 83 -8.82 1.70 -5.29
N ILE A 84 -9.62 0.64 -5.24
CA ILE A 84 -10.42 0.28 -4.05
C ILE A 84 -9.49 0.10 -2.84
N PHE A 85 -8.39 -0.60 -3.04
CA PHE A 85 -7.38 -0.83 -2.00
C PHE A 85 -6.75 0.47 -1.48
N LEU A 86 -6.42 1.40 -2.38
CA LEU A 86 -5.88 2.71 -2.03
C LEU A 86 -6.91 3.55 -1.24
N LEU A 87 -8.19 3.48 -1.60
CA LEU A 87 -9.27 4.14 -0.84
C LEU A 87 -9.38 3.59 0.58
N ILE A 88 -9.28 2.26 0.76
CA ILE A 88 -9.28 1.64 2.10
C ILE A 88 -8.11 2.17 2.94
N ARG A 89 -6.90 2.28 2.36
CA ARG A 89 -5.73 2.84 3.05
C ARG A 89 -5.93 4.31 3.43
N ILE A 90 -6.55 5.11 2.57
CA ILE A 90 -6.88 6.52 2.87
C ILE A 90 -7.87 6.62 4.04
N VAL A 91 -8.94 5.81 4.03
CA VAL A 91 -9.92 5.78 5.12
C VAL A 91 -9.24 5.37 6.44
N PHE A 92 -8.37 4.36 6.39
CA PHE A 92 -7.61 3.92 7.56
C PHE A 92 -6.65 4.99 8.08
N LEU A 93 -5.94 5.71 7.19
CA LEU A 93 -5.10 6.84 7.58
C LEU A 93 -5.93 7.94 8.25
N GLY A 94 -7.11 8.27 7.70
CA GLY A 94 -8.02 9.24 8.29
C GLY A 94 -8.46 8.85 9.70
N PHE A 95 -8.78 7.57 9.90
CA PHE A 95 -9.09 7.04 11.22
C PHE A 95 -7.90 7.19 12.18
N LEU A 96 -6.68 6.82 11.78
CA LEU A 96 -5.49 6.94 12.62
C LEU A 96 -5.14 8.39 12.96
N VAL A 97 -5.27 9.31 12.00
CA VAL A 97 -5.07 10.75 12.25
C VAL A 97 -6.11 11.29 13.23
N SER A 98 -7.37 10.87 13.09
CA SER A 98 -8.43 11.27 14.03
C SER A 98 -8.18 10.74 15.45
N ALA A 99 -7.73 9.49 15.57
CA ALA A 99 -7.34 8.88 16.84
C ALA A 99 -6.16 9.65 17.44
N TYR A 100 -5.10 9.92 16.66
CA TYR A 100 -3.95 10.69 17.09
C TYR A 100 -4.34 12.09 17.60
N ALA A 101 -5.23 12.77 16.88
CA ALA A 101 -5.74 14.07 17.31
C ALA A 101 -6.47 13.96 18.66
N GLN A 102 -7.38 13.00 18.82
CA GLN A 102 -8.08 12.76 20.08
C GLN A 102 -7.10 12.43 21.23
N PHE A 103 -6.08 11.61 20.98
CA PHE A 103 -5.04 11.30 21.96
C PHE A 103 -4.20 12.53 22.37
N ASN A 104 -3.91 13.42 21.43
CA ASN A 104 -3.12 14.63 21.71
C ASN A 104 -3.93 15.70 22.48
N TYR A 105 -5.25 15.79 22.22
CA TYR A 105 -6.14 16.73 22.92
C TYR A 105 -6.58 16.22 24.30
N ASN A 106 -6.69 14.91 24.52
CA ASN A 106 -7.04 14.30 25.80
C ASN A 106 -5.85 14.13 26.76
N LYS A 107 -4.86 15.04 26.76
CA LYS A 107 -3.79 15.02 27.78
C LYS A 107 -4.43 14.86 29.17
N PRO A 108 -4.05 13.84 29.95
CA PRO A 108 -4.65 13.67 31.27
C PRO A 108 -4.33 14.92 32.09
N ILE A 109 -5.39 15.57 32.58
CA ILE A 109 -5.31 16.51 33.69
C ILE A 109 -4.51 15.79 34.77
N SER A 110 -3.40 16.41 35.17
CA SER A 110 -2.45 15.98 36.21
C SER A 110 -3.05 14.98 37.20
N PHE A 111 -2.65 13.72 37.12
CA PHE A 111 -2.93 12.75 38.17
C PHE A 111 -2.10 13.17 39.39
N GLU A 112 -2.76 13.74 40.37
CA GLU A 112 -2.23 13.98 41.71
C GLU A 112 -1.72 12.62 42.25
N ILE A 113 -0.45 12.56 42.61
CA ILE A 113 0.18 11.36 43.16
C ILE A 113 -0.46 11.13 44.53
N VAL A 114 -1.42 10.21 44.62
CA VAL A 114 -1.96 9.77 45.91
C VAL A 114 -0.91 8.90 46.58
N TYR A 115 -0.22 9.46 47.57
CA TYR A 115 0.68 8.71 48.45
C TYR A 115 -0.16 7.85 49.39
N LEU A 116 0.19 6.57 49.54
CA LEU A 116 -0.36 5.77 50.64
C LEU A 116 0.24 6.28 51.96
N SER A 117 -0.46 6.04 53.07
CA SER A 117 -0.03 6.41 54.43
C SER A 117 1.39 5.97 54.78
N ASP A 118 1.91 4.96 54.07
CA ASP A 118 3.19 4.32 54.32
C ASP A 118 4.33 4.95 53.49
N GLY A 119 4.06 6.06 52.78
CA GLY A 119 5.05 6.79 51.99
C GLY A 119 5.41 6.14 50.64
N THR A 120 4.86 4.97 50.33
CA THR A 120 5.00 4.32 49.03
C THR A 120 4.02 4.90 48.02
N ALA A 121 4.53 5.45 46.92
CA ALA A 121 3.71 5.85 45.78
C ALA A 121 3.15 4.58 45.10
N LEU A 122 1.82 4.49 44.95
CA LEU A 122 1.17 3.45 44.15
C LEU A 122 1.33 3.80 42.67
N SER A 123 2.58 3.76 42.17
CA SER A 123 2.81 3.83 40.74
C SER A 123 2.53 2.45 40.14
N GLN A 124 1.25 2.20 39.83
CA GLN A 124 1.03 1.59 38.52
C GLN A 124 1.74 2.55 37.57
N ARG A 125 2.90 2.17 37.00
CA ARG A 125 3.46 2.93 35.88
C ARG A 125 2.27 3.14 34.94
N PRO A 126 1.73 4.37 34.78
CA PRO A 126 0.79 4.56 33.71
C PRO A 126 1.56 4.12 32.47
N LEU A 127 1.02 3.20 31.67
CA LEU A 127 1.55 2.97 30.32
C LEU A 127 1.72 4.36 29.73
N SER A 128 2.96 4.85 29.68
CA SER A 128 3.19 6.28 29.57
C SER A 128 2.76 6.65 28.17
N VAL A 129 1.81 7.58 28.08
CA VAL A 129 1.25 8.07 26.81
C VAL A 129 2.37 8.50 25.84
N GLU A 130 3.54 8.86 26.39
CA GLU A 130 4.77 9.20 25.68
C GLU A 130 5.41 8.05 24.90
N GLU A 131 5.22 6.78 25.28
CA GLU A 131 5.82 5.62 24.57
C GLU A 131 5.04 5.25 23.29
N TYR A 132 3.72 5.42 23.28
CA TYR A 132 2.87 5.03 22.14
C TYR A 132 2.67 6.14 21.11
N LEU A 133 2.82 7.41 21.52
CA LEU A 133 2.70 8.57 20.63
C LEU A 133 3.71 8.56 19.46
N PRO A 134 5.03 8.28 19.66
CA PRO A 134 5.98 8.20 18.55
C PRO A 134 5.72 7.00 17.64
N VAL A 135 5.22 5.89 18.18
CA VAL A 135 4.83 4.70 17.40
C VAL A 135 3.62 5.01 16.52
N LEU A 136 2.62 5.71 17.06
CA LEU A 136 1.43 6.14 16.30
C LEU A 136 1.79 7.14 15.20
N LEU A 137 2.64 8.14 15.51
CA LEU A 137 3.14 9.10 14.52
C LEU A 137 3.98 8.40 13.43
N GLY A 138 4.85 7.47 13.80
CA GLY A 138 5.62 6.66 12.85
C GLY A 138 4.71 5.82 11.94
N THR A 139 3.64 5.26 12.49
CA THR A 139 2.64 4.49 11.73
C THR A 139 1.87 5.39 10.75
N ILE A 140 1.47 6.59 11.16
CA ILE A 140 0.81 7.58 10.29
C ILE A 140 1.74 7.99 9.14
N CYS A 141 3.00 8.30 9.43
CA CYS A 141 3.98 8.70 8.41
C CYS A 141 4.26 7.59 7.40
N THR A 142 4.43 6.35 7.86
CA THR A 142 4.70 5.19 6.98
C THR A 142 3.49 4.86 6.11
N ILE A 143 2.27 4.91 6.65
CA ILE A 143 1.04 4.73 5.86
C ILE A 143 0.87 5.87 4.85
N GLY A 144 1.10 7.11 5.25
CA GLY A 144 1.06 8.27 4.36
C GLY A 144 2.03 8.15 3.19
N ALA A 145 3.29 7.81 3.47
CA ALA A 145 4.30 7.56 2.43
C ALA A 145 3.90 6.40 1.50
N SER A 146 3.38 5.31 2.06
CA SER A 146 2.92 4.15 1.29
C SER A 146 1.75 4.51 0.34
N ILE A 147 0.83 5.39 0.76
CA ILE A 147 -0.25 5.90 -0.10
C ILE A 147 0.32 6.71 -1.27
N VAL A 148 1.27 7.61 -1.01
CA VAL A 148 1.91 8.42 -2.07
C VAL A 148 2.61 7.55 -3.10
N ILE A 149 3.41 6.57 -2.65
CA ILE A 149 4.09 5.63 -3.55
C ILE A 149 3.08 4.82 -4.36
N SER A 150 2.02 4.33 -3.71
CA SER A 150 0.95 3.57 -4.37
C SER A 150 0.21 4.39 -5.43
N ALA A 151 -0.07 5.67 -5.16
CA ALA A 151 -0.69 6.57 -6.12
C ALA A 151 0.21 6.81 -7.34
N TRP A 152 1.52 6.97 -7.13
CA TRP A 152 2.50 7.09 -8.22
C TRP A 152 2.54 5.85 -9.11
N ILE A 153 2.54 4.65 -8.51
CA ILE A 153 2.48 3.39 -9.27
C ILE A 153 1.18 3.33 -10.08
N LEU A 154 0.04 3.69 -9.48
CA LEU A 154 -1.25 3.69 -10.16
C LEU A 154 -1.25 4.60 -11.39
N VAL A 155 -0.76 5.82 -11.27
CA VAL A 155 -0.64 6.77 -12.40
C VAL A 155 0.26 6.19 -13.50
N GLY A 156 1.40 5.60 -13.13
CA GLY A 156 2.31 4.94 -14.07
C GLY A 156 1.65 3.80 -14.83
N VAL A 157 0.87 2.95 -14.15
CA VAL A 157 0.17 1.82 -14.76
C VAL A 157 -0.99 2.28 -15.65
N VAL A 158 -1.74 3.31 -15.26
CA VAL A 158 -2.78 3.92 -16.10
C VAL A 158 -2.16 4.44 -17.40
N TYR A 159 -1.07 5.21 -17.29
CA TYR A 159 -0.38 5.74 -18.47
C TYR A 159 0.16 4.61 -19.36
N LEU A 160 0.72 3.54 -18.77
CA LEU A 160 1.18 2.36 -19.51
C LEU A 160 0.01 1.65 -20.22
N ALA A 161 -1.11 1.43 -19.55
CA ALA A 161 -2.28 0.75 -20.11
C ALA A 161 -2.88 1.54 -21.29
N VAL A 162 -3.00 2.86 -21.17
CA VAL A 162 -3.43 3.75 -22.25
C VAL A 162 -2.46 3.70 -23.42
N HIS A 163 -1.15 3.72 -23.15
CA HIS A 163 -0.13 3.67 -24.19
C HIS A 163 -0.15 2.35 -24.98
N ILE A 164 -0.24 1.21 -24.29
CA ILE A 164 -0.34 -0.11 -24.94
C ILE A 164 -1.60 -0.17 -25.79
N ARG A 165 -2.77 0.26 -25.27
CA ARG A 165 -4.02 0.27 -26.03
C ARG A 165 -3.93 1.14 -27.29
N ARG A 166 -3.31 2.32 -27.19
CA ARG A 166 -3.11 3.20 -28.34
C ARG A 166 -2.24 2.56 -29.42
N ASN A 167 -1.18 1.85 -29.03
CA ASN A 167 -0.30 1.17 -29.99
C ASN A 167 -0.98 -0.02 -30.66
N LEU A 168 -1.79 -0.80 -29.92
CA LEU A 168 -2.59 -1.88 -30.48
C LEU A 168 -3.58 -1.35 -31.53
N TRP A 169 -4.28 -0.25 -31.21
CA TRP A 169 -5.23 0.36 -32.14
C TRP A 169 -4.56 0.90 -33.42
N LYS A 170 -3.36 1.49 -33.31
CA LYS A 170 -2.57 1.92 -34.47
C LYS A 170 -2.17 0.74 -35.37
N ARG A 171 -1.81 -0.41 -34.79
CA ARG A 171 -1.44 -1.60 -35.57
C ARG A 171 -2.64 -2.18 -36.31
N ALA A 172 -3.78 -2.31 -35.62
CA ALA A 172 -5.01 -2.81 -36.25
C ALA A 172 -5.42 -1.96 -37.47
N ARG A 173 -5.35 -0.63 -37.35
CA ARG A 173 -5.66 0.26 -38.49
C ARG A 173 -4.70 0.07 -39.68
N LEU A 174 -3.41 -0.15 -39.43
CA LEU A 174 -2.43 -0.39 -40.50
C LEU A 174 -2.65 -1.75 -41.20
N GLU A 175 -3.11 -2.76 -40.47
CA GLU A 175 -3.48 -4.06 -41.04
C GLU A 175 -4.73 -3.94 -41.92
N ASP A 176 -5.75 -3.20 -41.47
CA ASP A 176 -6.97 -2.92 -42.25
C ASP A 176 -6.64 -2.16 -43.54
N ASP A 177 -5.79 -1.14 -43.46
CA ASP A 177 -5.36 -0.37 -44.64
C ASP A 177 -4.58 -1.27 -45.63
N CYS A 178 -3.70 -2.16 -45.16
CA CYS A 178 -2.96 -3.07 -46.04
C CYS A 178 -3.86 -4.08 -46.78
N ILE A 179 -4.93 -4.56 -46.15
CA ILE A 179 -5.90 -5.49 -46.78
C ILE A 179 -6.72 -4.77 -47.85
N GLN A 180 -6.95 -3.47 -47.70
CA GLN A 180 -7.78 -2.70 -48.64
C GLN A 180 -7.04 -2.33 -49.95
N TYR A 181 -5.71 -2.41 -49.97
CA TYR A 181 -4.88 -2.09 -51.15
C TYR A 181 -4.19 -3.32 -51.78
N SER A 182 -4.54 -4.54 -51.36
CA SER A 182 -4.12 -5.82 -51.96
C SER A 182 -5.22 -6.43 -52.81
#